data_AF-A0A0F9TXJ4-F1
#
_entry.id   AF-A0A0F9TXJ4-F1
#
_cell.length_a   1.000
_cell.length_b   1.000
_cell.length_c   1.000
_cell.angle_alpha   90.00
_cell.angle_beta   90.00
_cell.angle_gamma   90.00
#
_symmetry.space_group_name_H-M   'P 1'
#
loop_
_entity.id
_entity.type
_entity.pdbx_description
1 polymer ?
#
loop_
_entity_poly.entity_id
_entity_poly.type
_entity_poly.pdbx_seq_one_letter_code
_entity_poly.pdbx_strand_id
1 'polypeptide(L)'
;MALPQKGVAYDFYVTLVSFADPSVFQTNPTLATGDFKVSKDGGAFNNLATLPVVTPSGDKAVKVSLSATEMTTAKIAVLWIDVAGNEWQEGAYIFDVPIENVDTLPTIDDIWDEQTSEHRDMGSYGAELATKADIASASSTEQSTAISGVINEGDNDSGSYTDAASRDGIYWQIGEDETTGLDVEFTFNLSSTDHRPAEFGVFGRYIGTPPTQHHLELYAYNYESVSWELINDAFMPGGNTSDSFYFHEYYERHIDRDNDNEVKMRIVHHVTTYNASHALYLDYVELSSIEIITAADIADAVATHPETATITVLNSRDPNVNG
;
A
#
# COMPACT_ATOMS: atom_id res chain seq x y z
N MET A 1 -27.09 34.76 3.76
CA MET A 1 -26.96 34.94 5.22
C MET A 1 -26.22 33.73 5.73
N ALA A 2 -25.23 33.90 6.60
CA ALA A 2 -24.57 32.76 7.25
C ALA A 2 -25.63 31.95 8.01
N LEU A 3 -25.46 30.64 8.11
CA LEU A 3 -26.33 29.82 8.97
C LEU A 3 -25.99 30.03 10.45
N PRO A 4 -26.95 29.88 11.37
CA PRO A 4 -26.66 29.97 12.80
C PRO A 4 -25.61 28.91 13.17
N GLN A 5 -24.63 29.31 13.98
CA GLN A 5 -23.57 28.43 14.47
C GLN A 5 -23.19 28.82 15.91
N LYS A 6 -22.91 27.81 16.72
CA LYS A 6 -22.57 28.00 18.12
C LYS A 6 -21.30 28.84 18.27
N GLY A 7 -21.40 29.93 19.02
CA GLY A 7 -20.29 30.84 19.31
C GLY A 7 -19.92 31.78 18.18
N VAL A 8 -20.69 31.83 17.08
CA VAL A 8 -20.48 32.76 15.95
C VAL A 8 -21.61 33.80 15.96
N ALA A 9 -21.28 35.08 15.75
CA ALA A 9 -22.29 36.12 15.65
C ALA A 9 -23.27 35.86 14.49
N TYR A 10 -24.55 36.14 14.69
CA TYR A 10 -25.60 35.80 13.73
C TYR A 10 -26.57 36.95 13.53
N ASP A 11 -26.76 37.32 12.27
CA ASP A 11 -27.69 38.35 11.82
C ASP A 11 -28.86 37.69 11.07
N PHE A 12 -30.08 38.09 11.41
CA PHE A 12 -31.28 37.73 10.65
C PHE A 12 -32.23 38.92 10.56
N TYR A 13 -33.19 38.82 9.64
CA TYR A 13 -34.16 39.88 9.38
C TYR A 13 -35.56 39.43 9.75
N VAL A 14 -36.31 40.32 10.40
CA VAL A 14 -37.73 40.14 10.67
C VAL A 14 -38.52 41.32 10.11
N THR A 15 -39.80 41.10 9.84
CA THR A 15 -40.76 42.16 9.55
C THR A 15 -41.75 42.25 10.71
N LEU A 16 -42.14 43.46 11.06
CA LEU A 16 -43.09 43.70 12.15
C LEU A 16 -44.46 44.00 11.55
N VAL A 17 -45.50 43.31 12.00
CA VAL A 17 -46.87 43.54 11.53
C VAL A 17 -47.38 44.84 12.17
N SER A 18 -47.99 45.73 11.39
CA SER A 18 -48.53 46.98 11.92
C SER A 18 -49.69 46.70 12.88
N PHE A 19 -49.70 47.38 14.03
CA PHE A 19 -50.82 47.26 14.96
C PHE A 19 -52.07 47.97 14.42
N ALA A 20 -51.88 49.10 13.73
CA ALA A 20 -52.97 49.90 13.16
C ALA A 20 -53.66 49.23 11.97
N ASP A 21 -52.89 48.50 11.15
CA ASP A 21 -53.39 47.70 10.03
C ASP A 21 -52.65 46.35 9.95
N PRO A 22 -53.20 45.28 10.57
CA PRO A 22 -52.57 43.97 10.59
C PRO A 22 -52.37 43.31 9.21
N SER A 23 -52.89 43.91 8.13
CA SER A 23 -52.68 43.42 6.76
C SER A 23 -51.35 43.89 6.15
N VAL A 24 -50.64 44.82 6.81
CA VAL A 24 -49.37 45.37 6.32
C VAL A 24 -48.26 45.27 7.37
N PHE A 25 -47.01 45.21 6.90
CA PHE A 25 -45.85 45.39 7.76
C PHE A 25 -45.60 46.88 8.06
N GLN A 26 -45.20 47.16 9.29
CA GLN A 26 -44.84 48.48 9.80
C GLN A 26 -43.63 49.03 9.05
N THR A 27 -43.77 50.24 8.52
CA THR A 27 -42.68 50.96 7.86
C THR A 27 -41.92 51.78 8.88
N ASN A 28 -40.59 51.67 8.90
CA ASN A 28 -39.70 52.42 9.79
C ASN A 28 -40.16 52.40 11.27
N PRO A 29 -40.34 51.19 11.86
CA PRO A 29 -40.78 51.06 13.25
C PRO A 29 -39.83 51.78 14.20
N THR A 30 -40.39 52.38 15.25
CA THR A 30 -39.61 52.95 16.34
C THR A 30 -39.12 51.82 17.24
N LEU A 31 -37.80 51.65 17.31
CA LEU A 31 -37.16 50.59 18.09
C LEU A 31 -36.44 51.19 19.30
N ALA A 32 -36.74 50.67 20.48
CA ALA A 32 -36.20 51.08 21.75
C ALA A 32 -35.62 49.89 22.54
N THR A 33 -34.83 50.21 23.57
CA THR A 33 -34.32 49.19 24.49
C THR A 33 -35.47 48.51 25.22
N GLY A 34 -35.49 47.19 25.20
CA GLY A 34 -36.56 46.39 25.79
C GLY A 34 -37.56 45.84 24.79
N ASP A 35 -37.58 46.39 23.57
CA ASP A 35 -38.50 45.93 22.52
C ASP A 35 -38.13 44.54 22.02
N PHE A 36 -36.83 44.22 21.97
CA PHE A 36 -36.32 42.90 21.60
C PHE A 36 -35.55 42.28 22.75
N LYS A 37 -35.88 41.03 23.07
CA LYS A 37 -35.25 40.26 24.14
C LYS A 37 -34.90 38.86 23.66
N VAL A 38 -33.80 38.32 24.17
CA VAL A 38 -33.33 36.97 23.91
C VAL A 38 -33.47 36.09 25.15
N SER A 39 -33.97 34.88 24.94
CA SER A 39 -33.89 33.77 25.88
C SER A 39 -32.92 32.72 25.34
N LYS A 40 -32.04 32.25 26.21
CA LYS A 40 -31.04 31.23 25.92
C LYS A 40 -31.42 29.94 26.65
N ASP A 41 -31.61 28.84 25.92
CA ASP A 41 -32.01 27.52 26.43
C ASP A 41 -33.22 27.56 27.42
N GLY A 42 -34.20 28.42 27.14
CA GLY A 42 -35.40 28.59 27.99
C GLY A 42 -35.20 29.41 29.26
N GLY A 43 -34.06 30.08 29.42
CA GLY A 43 -33.81 31.02 30.50
C GLY A 43 -34.66 32.30 30.42
N ALA A 44 -34.50 33.19 31.40
CA ALA A 44 -35.20 34.48 31.42
C ALA A 44 -34.85 35.35 30.20
N PHE A 45 -35.84 36.10 29.70
CA PHE A 45 -35.65 37.05 28.61
C PHE A 45 -34.83 38.25 29.07
N ASN A 46 -33.69 38.48 28.41
CA ASN A 46 -32.83 39.64 28.63
C ASN A 46 -32.80 40.50 27.37
N ASN A 47 -32.51 41.80 27.52
CA ASN A 47 -32.33 42.67 26.36
C ASN A 47 -31.18 42.17 25.48
N LEU A 48 -31.33 42.33 24.17
CA LEU A 48 -30.23 42.10 23.23
C LEU A 48 -29.06 43.04 23.54
N ALA A 49 -27.83 42.55 23.33
CA ALA A 49 -26.64 43.38 23.45
C ALA A 49 -26.60 44.52 22.42
N THR A 50 -27.15 44.27 21.22
CA THR A 50 -27.26 45.25 20.14
C THR A 50 -28.73 45.55 19.88
N LEU A 51 -29.10 46.84 19.92
CA LEU A 51 -30.44 47.26 19.54
C LEU A 51 -30.66 46.94 18.04
N PRO A 52 -31.72 46.22 17.67
CA PRO A 52 -32.04 45.98 16.26
C PRO A 52 -32.25 47.28 15.49
N VAL A 53 -32.00 47.22 14.18
CA VAL A 53 -32.03 48.40 13.31
C VAL A 53 -32.86 48.14 12.06
N VAL A 54 -33.60 49.13 11.61
CA VAL A 54 -34.30 49.07 10.32
C VAL A 54 -33.26 49.16 9.20
N THR A 55 -33.23 48.20 8.28
CA THR A 55 -32.26 48.15 7.18
C THR A 55 -32.87 47.52 5.92
N PRO A 56 -32.90 48.22 4.77
CA PRO A 56 -32.45 49.60 4.54
C PRO A 56 -33.21 50.64 5.39
N SER A 57 -32.58 51.78 5.68
CA SER A 57 -33.21 52.84 6.48
C SER A 57 -34.52 53.31 5.85
N GLY A 58 -35.58 53.40 6.64
CA GLY A 58 -36.92 53.79 6.17
C GLY A 58 -37.76 52.65 5.58
N ASP A 59 -37.25 51.42 5.54
CA ASP A 59 -37.97 50.25 5.02
C ASP A 59 -38.71 49.46 6.13
N LYS A 60 -39.16 48.25 5.82
CA LYS A 60 -39.97 47.37 6.69
C LYS A 60 -39.19 46.22 7.33
N ALA A 61 -37.94 46.02 6.93
CA ALA A 61 -37.09 44.96 7.43
C ALA A 61 -36.25 45.45 8.63
N VAL A 62 -36.32 44.70 9.73
CA VAL A 62 -35.55 44.95 10.95
C VAL A 62 -34.45 43.90 11.04
N LYS A 63 -33.19 44.35 11.01
CA LYS A 63 -32.02 43.50 11.23
C LYS A 63 -31.83 43.29 12.73
N VAL A 64 -31.90 42.03 13.15
CA VAL A 64 -31.59 41.59 14.50
C VAL A 64 -30.18 40.98 14.49
N SER A 65 -29.31 41.49 15.36
CA SER A 65 -27.92 41.05 15.47
C SER A 65 -27.66 40.42 16.82
N LEU A 66 -27.34 39.13 16.82
CA LEU A 66 -26.94 38.37 18.00
C LEU A 66 -25.42 38.26 18.06
N SER A 67 -24.84 38.58 19.21
CA SER A 67 -23.41 38.44 19.45
C SER A 67 -22.99 36.97 19.54
N ALA A 68 -21.70 36.70 19.32
CA ALA A 68 -21.11 35.38 19.54
C ALA A 68 -21.42 34.81 20.94
N THR A 69 -21.43 35.65 21.98
CA THR A 69 -21.78 35.29 23.37
C THR A 69 -23.27 34.99 23.56
N GLU A 70 -24.14 35.60 22.75
CA GLU A 70 -25.56 35.23 22.71
C GLU A 70 -25.78 33.88 22.01
N MET A 71 -24.88 33.53 21.09
CA MET A 71 -24.92 32.31 20.28
C MET A 71 -24.20 31.10 20.90
N THR A 72 -23.82 31.11 22.18
CA THR A 72 -23.12 29.97 22.83
C THR A 72 -24.04 28.87 23.38
N THR A 73 -25.34 28.93 23.11
CA THR A 73 -26.35 27.99 23.61
C THR A 73 -26.86 27.04 22.53
N ALA A 74 -27.75 26.10 22.86
CA ALA A 74 -28.29 25.15 21.88
C ALA A 74 -29.57 25.66 21.21
N LYS A 75 -30.38 26.42 21.95
CA LYS A 75 -31.62 27.04 21.47
C LYS A 75 -31.66 28.52 21.81
N ILE A 76 -32.17 29.31 20.88
CA ILE A 76 -32.40 30.73 21.06
C ILE A 76 -33.84 31.06 20.72
N ALA A 77 -34.46 31.85 21.58
CA ALA A 77 -35.75 32.50 21.30
C ALA A 77 -35.56 34.01 21.37
N VAL A 78 -35.86 34.70 20.28
CA VAL A 78 -35.94 36.17 20.24
C VAL A 78 -37.41 36.55 20.25
N LEU A 79 -37.81 37.30 21.27
CA LEU A 79 -39.15 37.84 21.44
C LEU A 79 -39.11 39.33 21.18
N TRP A 80 -40.08 39.85 20.43
CA TRP A 80 -40.29 41.28 20.28
C TRP A 80 -41.68 41.70 20.76
N ILE A 81 -41.71 42.74 21.58
CA ILE A 81 -42.91 43.35 22.16
C ILE A 81 -42.71 44.85 22.12
N ASP A 82 -43.66 45.61 21.58
CA ASP A 82 -43.58 47.07 21.60
C ASP A 82 -43.90 47.55 23.01
N VAL A 83 -42.87 47.92 23.77
CA VAL A 83 -43.03 48.24 25.20
C VAL A 83 -43.72 49.59 25.41
N ALA A 84 -43.67 50.50 24.43
CA ALA A 84 -44.03 51.91 24.62
C ALA A 84 -44.96 52.51 23.56
N GLY A 85 -45.11 51.90 22.39
CA GLY A 85 -45.69 52.54 21.21
C GLY A 85 -47.00 51.97 20.67
N ASN A 86 -47.32 50.69 20.94
CA ASN A 86 -48.37 49.96 20.23
C ASN A 86 -48.37 50.23 18.70
N GLU A 87 -47.19 50.40 18.11
CA GLU A 87 -46.98 50.68 16.69
C GLU A 87 -47.04 49.39 15.86
N TRP A 88 -46.58 48.28 16.45
CA TRP A 88 -46.49 46.97 15.81
C TRP A 88 -46.89 45.83 16.75
N GLN A 89 -47.22 44.68 16.17
CA GLN A 89 -47.64 43.48 16.90
C GLN A 89 -46.45 42.67 17.43
N GLU A 90 -46.69 41.99 18.54
CA GLU A 90 -45.73 41.08 19.17
C GLU A 90 -45.42 39.87 18.28
N GLY A 91 -44.24 39.28 18.48
CA GLY A 91 -43.88 38.04 17.80
C GLY A 91 -42.60 37.42 18.35
N ALA A 92 -42.29 36.22 17.86
CA ALA A 92 -41.11 35.49 18.29
C ALA A 92 -40.47 34.71 17.15
N TYR A 93 -39.15 34.55 17.22
CA TYR A 93 -38.38 33.68 16.35
C TYR A 93 -37.55 32.73 17.20
N ILE A 94 -37.72 31.44 16.96
CA ILE A 94 -37.09 30.36 17.74
C ILE A 94 -36.33 29.48 16.76
N PHE A 95 -35.05 29.24 17.05
CA PHE A 95 -34.19 28.44 16.20
C PHE A 95 -33.15 27.67 17.01
N ASP A 96 -32.67 26.59 16.40
CA ASP A 96 -31.59 25.77 16.91
C ASP A 96 -30.23 26.35 16.50
N VAL A 97 -29.27 26.27 17.40
CA VAL A 97 -27.89 26.73 17.19
C VAL A 97 -26.98 25.50 17.13
N PRO A 98 -26.70 24.97 15.93
CA PRO A 98 -25.86 23.79 15.81
C PRO A 98 -24.38 24.13 16.07
N ILE A 99 -23.60 23.12 16.47
CA ILE A 99 -22.14 23.26 16.68
C ILE A 99 -21.43 23.50 15.33
N GLU A 100 -21.91 22.80 14.30
CA GLU A 100 -21.43 22.87 12.92
C GLU A 100 -22.64 22.99 11.98
N ASN A 101 -22.47 23.65 10.85
CA ASN A 101 -23.50 23.74 9.82
C ASN A 101 -22.91 23.33 8.46
N VAL A 102 -23.74 23.29 7.42
CA VAL A 102 -23.27 22.89 6.07
C VAL A 102 -22.18 23.82 5.52
N ASP A 103 -22.08 25.07 6.00
CA ASP A 103 -21.02 26.00 5.60
C ASP A 103 -19.67 25.66 6.25
N THR A 104 -19.66 24.85 7.32
CA THR A 104 -18.45 24.40 8.03
C THR A 104 -18.11 22.94 7.79
N LEU A 105 -18.95 22.20 7.07
CA LEU A 105 -18.57 20.87 6.64
C LEU A 105 -17.37 21.01 5.69
N PRO A 106 -16.32 20.20 5.86
CA PRO A 106 -15.23 20.16 4.88
C PRO A 106 -15.84 19.92 3.50
N THR A 107 -15.44 20.73 2.51
CA THR A 107 -15.86 20.46 1.13
C THR A 107 -15.31 19.09 0.73
N ILE A 108 -16.01 18.39 -0.16
CA ILE A 108 -15.51 17.13 -0.72
C ILE A 108 -14.09 17.31 -1.30
N ASP A 109 -13.79 18.53 -1.78
CA ASP A 109 -12.48 18.94 -2.29
C ASP A 109 -11.37 19.02 -1.21
N ASP A 110 -11.72 19.09 0.08
CA ASP A 110 -10.73 19.09 1.18
C ASP A 110 -10.40 17.68 1.69
N ILE A 111 -11.23 16.67 1.33
CA ILE A 111 -11.06 15.27 1.78
C ILE A 111 -10.42 14.41 0.69
N TRP A 112 -10.62 14.77 -0.59
CA TRP A 112 -10.00 14.09 -1.71
C TRP A 112 -8.75 14.84 -2.18
N ASP A 113 -7.69 14.10 -2.43
CA ASP A 113 -6.50 14.60 -3.11
C ASP A 113 -6.86 15.35 -4.39
N GLU A 114 -6.12 16.41 -4.69
CA GLU A 114 -6.36 17.28 -5.84
C GLU A 114 -6.48 16.44 -7.12
N GLN A 115 -7.62 16.53 -7.82
CA GLN A 115 -7.87 15.80 -9.05
C GLN A 115 -6.83 16.20 -10.11
N THR A 116 -5.84 15.34 -10.34
CA THR A 116 -4.82 15.58 -11.37
C THR A 116 -5.40 15.34 -12.78
N SER A 117 -4.76 15.88 -13.81
CA SER A 117 -5.17 15.73 -15.22
C SER A 117 -5.17 14.28 -15.74
N GLU A 118 -4.72 13.34 -14.93
CA GLU A 118 -4.64 11.90 -15.20
C GLU A 118 -5.91 11.15 -14.75
N HIS A 119 -6.78 11.78 -13.96
CA HIS A 119 -8.13 11.30 -13.63
C HIS A 119 -9.12 11.61 -14.76
N ARG A 120 -8.97 10.94 -15.90
CA ARG A 120 -9.86 11.17 -17.07
C ARG A 120 -11.13 10.35 -17.06
N ASP A 121 -11.17 9.28 -16.27
CA ASP A 121 -12.29 8.34 -16.25
C ASP A 121 -12.99 8.33 -14.88
N MET A 122 -14.30 8.50 -14.92
CA MET A 122 -15.19 8.39 -13.77
C MET A 122 -15.10 6.96 -13.19
N GLY A 123 -14.38 6.81 -12.08
CA GLY A 123 -14.08 5.52 -11.45
C GLY A 123 -12.60 5.11 -11.49
N SER A 124 -11.72 5.90 -12.10
CA SER A 124 -10.28 5.77 -11.88
C SER A 124 -9.96 6.28 -10.47
N TYR A 125 -9.34 5.45 -9.64
CA TYR A 125 -8.74 5.89 -8.39
C TYR A 125 -7.29 6.26 -8.68
N GLY A 126 -6.72 7.21 -7.94
CA GLY A 126 -5.35 7.72 -8.13
C GLY A 126 -4.35 6.57 -8.32
N ALA A 127 -3.34 6.81 -9.16
CA ALA A 127 -2.31 5.86 -9.60
C ALA A 127 -2.21 4.66 -8.66
N GLU A 128 -2.64 3.50 -9.17
CA GLU A 128 -2.75 2.24 -8.44
C GLU A 128 -1.53 2.09 -7.53
N LEU A 129 -1.71 2.26 -6.20
CA LEU A 129 -0.70 1.88 -5.22
C LEU A 129 -0.28 0.46 -5.63
N ALA A 130 1.00 0.31 -6.03
CA ALA A 130 1.54 -0.92 -6.62
C ALA A 130 0.77 -2.12 -6.07
N THR A 131 -0.04 -2.72 -6.93
CA THR A 131 -1.00 -3.71 -6.47
C THR A 131 -0.22 -4.84 -5.80
N LYS A 132 -0.88 -5.60 -4.92
CA LYS A 132 -0.28 -6.83 -4.41
C LYS A 132 0.22 -7.74 -5.54
N ALA A 133 -0.35 -7.62 -6.75
CA ALA A 133 0.10 -8.31 -7.95
C ALA A 133 1.39 -7.72 -8.55
N ASP A 134 1.60 -6.40 -8.52
CA ASP A 134 2.85 -5.78 -8.96
C ASP A 134 4.02 -6.10 -8.00
N ILE A 135 3.75 -6.12 -6.69
CA ILE A 135 4.73 -6.55 -5.67
C ILE A 135 5.05 -8.04 -5.80
N ALA A 136 4.04 -8.88 -6.09
CA ALA A 136 4.24 -10.30 -6.36
C ALA A 136 4.91 -10.57 -7.72
N SER A 137 4.73 -9.69 -8.69
CA SER A 137 5.46 -9.72 -9.97
C SER A 137 6.89 -9.20 -9.83
N ALA A 138 7.22 -8.50 -8.74
CA ALA A 138 8.56 -7.98 -8.47
C ALA A 138 9.46 -8.97 -7.71
N SER A 139 8.94 -10.07 -7.17
CA SER A 139 9.79 -11.19 -6.75
C SER A 139 10.29 -11.93 -7.99
N SER A 140 11.38 -11.44 -8.57
CA SER A 140 12.05 -12.07 -9.70
C SER A 140 12.71 -13.36 -9.23
N THR A 141 12.41 -14.48 -9.90
CA THR A 141 13.20 -15.70 -9.74
C THR A 141 14.41 -15.59 -10.63
N GLU A 142 15.59 -15.47 -10.04
CA GLU A 142 16.86 -15.48 -10.74
C GLU A 142 17.44 -16.89 -10.79
N GLN A 143 18.08 -17.24 -11.91
CA GLN A 143 18.76 -18.52 -12.12
C GLN A 143 20.27 -18.29 -12.19
N SER A 144 21.01 -18.99 -11.33
CA SER A 144 22.46 -19.00 -11.30
C SER A 144 22.99 -20.31 -11.88
N THR A 145 23.98 -20.20 -12.76
CA THR A 145 24.72 -21.36 -13.27
C THR A 145 25.87 -21.72 -12.34
N ALA A 146 26.31 -22.98 -12.37
CA ALA A 146 27.43 -23.43 -11.55
C ALA A 146 28.73 -22.72 -11.97
N ILE A 147 29.43 -22.14 -11.00
CA ILE A 147 30.75 -21.54 -11.21
C ILE A 147 31.87 -22.58 -11.15
N SER A 148 31.60 -23.72 -10.51
CA SER A 148 32.48 -24.88 -10.43
C SER A 148 31.67 -26.17 -10.37
N GLY A 149 32.21 -27.23 -10.98
CA GLY A 149 31.76 -28.61 -10.77
C GLY A 149 32.97 -29.53 -10.60
N VAL A 150 32.96 -30.35 -9.56
CA VAL A 150 34.06 -31.25 -9.18
C VAL A 150 33.51 -32.66 -9.00
N ILE A 151 34.19 -33.64 -9.61
CA ILE A 151 33.94 -35.06 -9.34
C ILE A 151 34.82 -35.45 -8.16
N ASN A 152 34.22 -35.65 -7.00
CA ASN A 152 34.91 -36.11 -5.79
C ASN A 152 35.19 -37.62 -5.88
N GLU A 153 34.23 -38.38 -6.41
CA GLU A 153 34.29 -39.82 -6.62
C GLU A 153 33.62 -40.17 -7.96
N GLY A 154 34.21 -41.11 -8.69
CA GLY A 154 33.79 -41.47 -10.05
C GLY A 154 34.78 -41.05 -11.13
N ASP A 155 34.47 -41.39 -12.37
CA ASP A 155 35.28 -41.13 -13.54
C ASP A 155 34.61 -40.11 -14.47
N ASN A 156 35.39 -39.14 -14.98
CA ASN A 156 34.90 -38.25 -16.02
C ASN A 156 34.92 -38.97 -17.38
N ASP A 157 33.80 -39.53 -17.80
CA ASP A 157 33.69 -40.24 -19.08
C ASP A 157 33.76 -39.27 -20.27
N SER A 158 33.04 -38.14 -20.18
CA SER A 158 33.05 -37.10 -21.22
C SER A 158 32.46 -35.77 -20.72
N GLY A 159 32.84 -34.68 -21.39
CA GLY A 159 32.34 -33.34 -21.07
C GLY A 159 32.94 -32.76 -19.78
N SER A 160 32.31 -31.70 -19.30
CA SER A 160 32.64 -31.01 -18.05
C SER A 160 31.43 -30.24 -17.53
N TYR A 161 31.50 -29.71 -16.30
CA TYR A 161 30.41 -28.95 -15.70
C TYR A 161 29.91 -27.76 -16.54
N THR A 162 30.75 -27.20 -17.43
CA THR A 162 30.33 -26.11 -18.32
C THR A 162 29.33 -26.55 -19.38
N ASP A 163 29.35 -27.84 -19.76
CA ASP A 163 28.38 -28.40 -20.69
C ASP A 163 26.98 -28.48 -20.04
N ALA A 164 26.91 -28.51 -18.71
CA ALA A 164 25.65 -28.47 -17.97
C ALA A 164 25.11 -27.03 -17.74
N ALA A 165 25.68 -26.00 -18.37
CA ALA A 165 25.23 -24.61 -18.21
C ALA A 165 24.01 -24.26 -19.08
N SER A 166 23.67 -25.07 -20.08
CA SER A 166 22.53 -24.85 -20.95
C SER A 166 22.00 -26.15 -21.54
N ARG A 167 20.67 -26.27 -21.64
CA ARG A 167 20.02 -27.45 -22.21
C ARG A 167 20.17 -27.50 -23.74
N ASP A 168 21.22 -28.15 -24.23
CA ASP A 168 21.55 -28.23 -25.65
C ASP A 168 21.80 -29.66 -26.16
N GLY A 169 21.74 -30.65 -25.28
CA GLY A 169 21.96 -32.06 -25.58
C GLY A 169 23.43 -32.47 -25.56
N ILE A 170 24.33 -31.61 -25.08
CA ILE A 170 25.71 -31.95 -24.74
C ILE A 170 25.76 -32.24 -23.23
N TYR A 171 26.28 -33.41 -22.87
CA TYR A 171 26.24 -33.88 -21.49
C TYR A 171 27.61 -33.77 -20.83
N TRP A 172 27.61 -33.43 -19.55
CA TRP A 172 28.63 -33.91 -18.63
C TRP A 172 28.28 -35.33 -18.19
N GLN A 173 29.07 -36.30 -18.65
CA GLN A 173 28.88 -37.70 -18.31
C GLN A 173 29.90 -38.13 -17.25
N ILE A 174 29.40 -38.62 -16.13
CA ILE A 174 30.20 -39.14 -15.03
C ILE A 174 29.88 -40.62 -14.82
N GLY A 175 30.90 -41.47 -14.94
CA GLY A 175 30.82 -42.89 -14.62
C GLY A 175 31.04 -43.14 -13.14
N GLU A 176 30.40 -44.15 -12.59
CA GLU A 176 30.66 -44.60 -11.21
C GLU A 176 32.01 -45.35 -11.13
N ASP A 177 32.82 -45.05 -10.11
CA ASP A 177 33.99 -45.85 -9.76
C ASP A 177 33.56 -47.08 -8.94
N GLU A 178 34.09 -48.26 -9.27
CA GLU A 178 33.71 -49.53 -8.62
C GLU A 178 34.11 -49.61 -7.13
N THR A 179 34.98 -48.72 -6.66
CA THR A 179 35.54 -48.72 -5.30
C THR A 179 34.99 -47.58 -4.45
N THR A 180 34.90 -46.37 -5.01
CA THR A 180 34.51 -45.16 -4.30
C THR A 180 33.08 -44.72 -4.60
N GLY A 181 32.51 -45.09 -5.75
CA GLY A 181 31.15 -44.70 -6.13
C GLY A 181 31.11 -43.46 -7.02
N LEU A 182 30.07 -42.64 -6.83
CA LEU A 182 29.81 -41.41 -7.59
C LEU A 182 29.40 -40.28 -6.63
N ASP A 183 30.21 -39.22 -6.57
CA ASP A 183 29.99 -37.98 -5.82
C ASP A 183 30.41 -36.79 -6.69
N VAL A 184 29.45 -35.93 -7.01
CA VAL A 184 29.66 -34.72 -7.80
C VAL A 184 29.21 -33.50 -7.00
N GLU A 185 30.10 -32.53 -6.85
CA GLU A 185 29.86 -31.26 -6.15
C GLU A 185 29.76 -30.11 -7.14
N PHE A 186 28.79 -29.23 -6.91
CA PHE A 186 28.59 -27.97 -7.62
C PHE A 186 28.70 -26.80 -6.65
N THR A 187 29.31 -25.72 -7.12
CA THR A 187 29.36 -24.43 -6.41
C THR A 187 28.67 -23.36 -7.25
N PHE A 188 27.83 -22.55 -6.61
CA PHE A 188 27.09 -21.42 -7.18
C PHE A 188 27.29 -20.19 -6.32
N ASN A 189 27.16 -19.00 -6.91
CA ASN A 189 27.02 -17.75 -6.15
C ASN A 189 25.67 -17.11 -6.49
N LEU A 190 24.97 -16.64 -5.46
CA LEU A 190 23.77 -15.83 -5.66
C LEU A 190 24.17 -14.38 -5.99
N SER A 191 23.38 -13.71 -6.83
CA SER A 191 23.72 -12.40 -7.39
C SER A 191 23.80 -11.26 -6.38
N SER A 192 23.14 -11.38 -5.23
CA SER A 192 23.23 -10.41 -4.14
C SER A 192 22.85 -11.00 -2.77
N THR A 193 23.12 -10.25 -1.70
CA THR A 193 22.70 -10.59 -0.32
C THR A 193 21.18 -10.57 -0.12
N ASP A 194 20.44 -9.95 -1.04
CA ASP A 194 18.98 -9.84 -0.97
C ASP A 194 18.26 -11.04 -1.58
N HIS A 195 19.02 -11.93 -2.23
CA HIS A 195 18.50 -13.19 -2.73
C HIS A 195 18.22 -14.18 -1.59
N ARG A 196 17.13 -14.93 -1.74
CA ARG A 196 16.70 -16.01 -0.84
C ARG A 196 16.65 -17.33 -1.56
N PRO A 197 16.80 -18.44 -0.82
CA PRO A 197 16.78 -19.77 -1.43
C PRO A 197 15.46 -20.04 -2.14
N ALA A 198 15.56 -20.71 -3.27
CA ALA A 198 14.43 -21.31 -3.98
C ALA A 198 14.74 -22.79 -4.25
N GLU A 199 15.10 -23.15 -5.48
CA GLU A 199 15.24 -24.55 -5.91
C GLU A 199 16.60 -24.83 -6.55
N PHE A 200 17.12 -26.03 -6.33
CA PHE A 200 18.18 -26.62 -7.13
C PHE A 200 17.54 -27.49 -8.23
N GLY A 201 17.96 -27.29 -9.47
CA GLY A 201 17.39 -27.94 -10.65
C GLY A 201 18.42 -28.70 -11.47
N VAL A 202 18.05 -29.89 -11.93
CA VAL A 202 18.85 -30.72 -12.85
C VAL A 202 17.96 -31.20 -14.00
N PHE A 203 18.46 -31.07 -15.23
CA PHE A 203 17.96 -31.81 -16.39
C PHE A 203 18.99 -32.83 -16.84
N GLY A 204 18.58 -34.09 -16.86
CA GLY A 204 19.46 -35.18 -17.21
C GLY A 204 18.87 -36.53 -16.86
N ARG A 205 19.73 -37.54 -16.76
CA ARG A 205 19.33 -38.91 -16.40
C ARG A 205 20.43 -39.63 -15.63
N TYR A 206 20.02 -40.65 -14.89
CA TYR A 206 20.92 -41.53 -14.15
C TYR A 206 20.59 -42.99 -14.46
N ILE A 207 21.62 -43.73 -14.89
CA ILE A 207 21.51 -45.14 -15.27
C ILE A 207 22.02 -46.00 -14.11
N GLY A 208 21.25 -46.10 -13.03
CA GLY A 208 21.51 -47.06 -11.94
C GLY A 208 20.84 -48.41 -12.19
N THR A 209 21.57 -49.52 -12.03
CA THR A 209 21.00 -50.89 -12.16
C THR A 209 21.40 -51.79 -10.98
N PRO A 210 20.43 -52.50 -10.34
CA PRO A 210 18.98 -52.49 -10.60
C PRO A 210 18.26 -51.19 -10.17
N PRO A 211 17.24 -50.73 -10.91
CA PRO A 211 16.61 -49.41 -10.73
C PRO A 211 16.07 -49.08 -9.33
N THR A 212 15.60 -50.08 -8.59
CA THR A 212 14.97 -49.89 -7.27
C THR A 212 15.96 -49.91 -6.10
N GLN A 213 17.25 -50.13 -6.36
CA GLN A 213 18.29 -50.20 -5.32
C GLN A 213 19.34 -49.09 -5.47
N HIS A 214 19.35 -48.43 -6.62
CA HIS A 214 20.31 -47.39 -6.95
C HIS A 214 19.55 -46.13 -7.33
N HIS A 215 19.93 -45.02 -6.71
CA HIS A 215 19.38 -43.69 -6.97
C HIS A 215 20.40 -42.66 -6.48
N LEU A 216 20.31 -41.43 -6.98
CA LEU A 216 21.13 -40.35 -6.48
C LEU A 216 20.40 -39.63 -5.35
N GLU A 217 21.12 -39.41 -4.27
CA GLU A 217 20.79 -38.53 -3.16
C GLU A 217 21.26 -37.11 -3.47
N LEU A 218 20.55 -36.12 -2.93
CA LEU A 218 20.92 -34.71 -3.01
C LEU A 218 21.30 -34.21 -1.62
N TYR A 219 22.48 -33.59 -1.55
CA TYR A 219 23.01 -32.95 -0.36
C TYR A 219 23.22 -31.45 -0.62
N ALA A 220 23.07 -30.65 0.42
CA ALA A 220 23.48 -29.25 0.43
C ALA A 220 24.44 -29.01 1.60
N TYR A 221 25.43 -28.14 1.41
CA TYR A 221 26.35 -27.80 2.51
C TYR A 221 25.66 -26.85 3.47
N ASN A 222 25.55 -27.23 4.74
CA ASN A 222 24.98 -26.40 5.79
C ASN A 222 26.11 -25.63 6.47
N TYR A 223 26.16 -24.31 6.26
CA TYR A 223 27.20 -23.42 6.77
C TYR A 223 27.05 -23.14 8.27
N GLU A 224 25.84 -23.29 8.83
CA GLU A 224 25.62 -23.16 10.28
C GLU A 224 26.20 -24.34 11.06
N SER A 225 26.02 -25.56 10.54
CA SER A 225 26.53 -26.79 11.16
C SER A 225 27.89 -27.24 10.63
N VAL A 226 28.39 -26.60 9.58
CA VAL A 226 29.67 -26.90 8.91
C VAL A 226 29.72 -28.35 8.42
N SER A 227 28.61 -28.83 7.83
CA SER A 227 28.45 -30.23 7.41
C SER A 227 27.54 -30.37 6.20
N TRP A 228 27.70 -31.45 5.45
CA TRP A 228 26.74 -31.85 4.42
C TRP A 228 25.43 -32.33 5.03
N GLU A 229 24.32 -31.78 4.54
CA GLU A 229 22.95 -32.13 4.94
C GLU A 229 22.26 -32.85 3.79
N LEU A 230 21.74 -34.05 4.04
CA LEU A 230 20.91 -34.78 3.09
C LEU A 230 19.55 -34.08 2.98
N ILE A 231 19.22 -33.56 1.81
CA ILE A 231 17.97 -32.82 1.57
C ILE A 231 16.96 -33.62 0.75
N ASN A 232 17.41 -34.59 -0.06
CA ASN A 232 16.52 -35.53 -0.75
C ASN A 232 17.18 -36.91 -0.89
N ASP A 233 16.53 -37.94 -0.38
CA ASP A 233 17.06 -39.30 -0.36
C ASP A 233 16.94 -40.02 -1.71
N ALA A 234 16.10 -39.58 -2.64
CA ALA A 234 15.90 -40.23 -3.94
C ALA A 234 15.70 -39.19 -5.07
N PHE A 235 16.63 -38.24 -5.16
CA PHE A 235 16.58 -37.10 -6.05
C PHE A 235 16.50 -37.50 -7.52
N MET A 236 17.38 -38.42 -7.96
CA MET A 236 17.30 -39.04 -9.29
C MET A 236 17.15 -40.56 -9.15
N PRO A 237 15.97 -41.13 -9.45
CA PRO A 237 15.77 -42.57 -9.36
C PRO A 237 16.61 -43.32 -10.41
N GLY A 238 17.10 -44.51 -10.06
CA GLY A 238 17.80 -45.39 -10.99
C GLY A 238 16.90 -45.94 -12.09
N GLY A 239 17.55 -46.53 -13.10
CA GLY A 239 16.89 -47.12 -14.26
C GLY A 239 16.29 -46.12 -15.25
N ASN A 240 16.53 -44.83 -15.08
CA ASN A 240 16.03 -43.85 -16.02
C ASN A 240 16.93 -43.77 -17.26
N THR A 241 16.38 -44.11 -18.42
CA THR A 241 17.09 -44.04 -19.71
C THR A 241 16.74 -42.79 -20.52
N SER A 242 15.88 -41.93 -20.00
CA SER A 242 15.40 -40.71 -20.68
C SER A 242 15.62 -39.49 -19.80
N ASP A 243 15.92 -38.35 -20.40
CA ASP A 243 16.15 -37.13 -19.62
C ASP A 243 14.87 -36.63 -18.97
N SER A 244 15.00 -36.08 -17.77
CA SER A 244 13.91 -35.54 -16.98
C SER A 244 14.40 -34.38 -16.14
N PHE A 245 13.47 -33.53 -15.72
CA PHE A 245 13.76 -32.49 -14.75
C PHE A 245 13.59 -33.01 -13.33
N TYR A 246 14.53 -32.64 -12.47
CA TYR A 246 14.56 -32.93 -11.05
C TYR A 246 14.79 -31.62 -10.31
N PHE A 247 13.91 -31.30 -9.37
CA PHE A 247 13.98 -30.07 -8.58
C PHE A 247 13.86 -30.38 -7.09
N HIS A 248 14.58 -29.62 -6.28
CA HIS A 248 14.41 -29.67 -4.84
C HIS A 248 14.71 -28.32 -4.20
N GLU A 249 13.93 -27.96 -3.19
CA GLU A 249 14.18 -26.75 -2.41
C GLU A 249 15.50 -26.84 -1.63
N TYR A 250 16.18 -25.71 -1.46
CA TYR A 250 17.27 -25.55 -0.48
C TYR A 250 16.88 -24.44 0.51
N TYR A 251 17.72 -24.20 1.52
CA TYR A 251 17.35 -23.34 2.65
C TYR A 251 18.43 -22.31 2.95
N GLU A 252 18.07 -21.31 3.76
CA GLU A 252 18.91 -20.15 4.08
C GLU A 252 20.26 -20.57 4.68
N ARG A 253 20.25 -21.61 5.52
CA ARG A 253 21.45 -22.20 6.14
C ARG A 253 22.44 -22.83 5.14
N HIS A 254 22.05 -22.99 3.88
CA HIS A 254 22.90 -23.50 2.80
C HIS A 254 23.59 -22.39 1.99
N ILE A 255 23.41 -21.13 2.38
CA ILE A 255 24.04 -19.96 1.73
C ILE A 255 25.13 -19.42 2.64
N ASP A 256 26.36 -19.35 2.14
CA ASP A 256 27.46 -18.67 2.82
C ASP A 256 27.34 -17.15 2.62
N ARG A 257 26.63 -16.50 3.53
CA ARG A 257 26.44 -15.04 3.51
C ARG A 257 27.75 -14.26 3.67
N ASP A 258 28.80 -14.88 4.19
CA ASP A 258 30.09 -14.25 4.41
C ASP A 258 31.05 -14.44 3.22
N ASN A 259 30.77 -15.39 2.32
CA ASN A 259 31.58 -15.72 1.16
C ASN A 259 30.76 -15.63 -0.15
N ASP A 260 30.42 -14.41 -0.56
CA ASP A 260 29.77 -14.11 -1.86
C ASP A 260 28.46 -14.87 -2.12
N ASN A 261 27.69 -15.14 -1.06
CA ASN A 261 26.47 -15.95 -1.11
C ASN A 261 26.69 -17.32 -1.79
N GLU A 262 27.83 -17.95 -1.50
CA GLU A 262 28.20 -19.24 -2.05
C GLU A 262 27.21 -20.33 -1.59
N VAL A 263 26.75 -21.16 -2.53
CA VAL A 263 25.92 -22.34 -2.27
C VAL A 263 26.63 -23.55 -2.84
N LYS A 264 26.73 -24.62 -2.04
CA LYS A 264 27.32 -25.89 -2.45
C LYS A 264 26.29 -27.01 -2.42
N MET A 265 26.18 -27.71 -3.54
CA MET A 265 25.25 -28.82 -3.74
C MET A 265 26.04 -30.06 -4.13
N ARG A 266 25.60 -31.24 -3.68
CA ARG A 266 26.21 -32.53 -4.03
C ARG A 266 25.17 -33.53 -4.49
N ILE A 267 25.51 -34.24 -5.55
CA ILE A 267 24.75 -35.38 -6.06
C ILE A 267 25.59 -36.62 -5.76
N VAL A 268 25.07 -37.51 -4.92
CA VAL A 268 25.81 -38.66 -4.41
C VAL A 268 25.00 -39.92 -4.68
N HIS A 269 25.65 -40.98 -5.15
CA HIS A 269 24.96 -42.25 -5.33
C HIS A 269 24.69 -42.94 -3.99
N HIS A 270 23.43 -43.33 -3.76
CA HIS A 270 23.03 -44.15 -2.63
C HIS A 270 23.66 -45.55 -2.68
N VAL A 271 24.40 -45.89 -1.62
CA VAL A 271 25.25 -47.07 -1.62
C VAL A 271 24.51 -48.32 -1.14
N THR A 272 24.25 -49.25 -2.05
CA THR A 272 24.02 -50.66 -1.71
C THR A 272 25.17 -51.55 -2.16
N THR A 273 25.71 -51.30 -3.35
CA THR A 273 26.98 -51.82 -3.91
C THR A 273 27.41 -50.92 -5.08
N TYR A 274 28.70 -50.62 -5.23
CA TYR A 274 29.22 -49.86 -6.38
C TYR A 274 29.37 -50.74 -7.63
N ASN A 275 29.15 -50.17 -8.81
CA ASN A 275 29.18 -50.85 -10.09
C ASN A 275 29.52 -49.88 -11.25
N ALA A 276 30.64 -50.11 -11.96
CA ALA A 276 31.08 -49.27 -13.09
C ALA A 276 30.09 -49.17 -14.27
N SER A 277 29.01 -49.94 -14.26
CA SER A 277 27.94 -49.77 -15.25
C SER A 277 27.00 -48.60 -14.96
N HIS A 278 27.12 -47.92 -13.80
CA HIS A 278 26.30 -46.75 -13.50
C HIS A 278 26.91 -45.48 -14.07
N ALA A 279 26.05 -44.61 -14.60
CA ALA A 279 26.48 -43.35 -15.18
C ALA A 279 25.42 -42.25 -14.97
N LEU A 280 25.90 -41.05 -14.65
CA LEU A 280 25.14 -39.82 -14.55
C LEU A 280 25.37 -38.98 -15.81
N TYR A 281 24.29 -38.48 -16.39
CA TYR A 281 24.29 -37.62 -17.57
C TYR A 281 23.60 -36.31 -17.21
N LEU A 282 24.35 -35.20 -17.20
CA LEU A 282 23.85 -33.87 -16.88
C LEU A 282 23.91 -32.98 -18.12
N ASP A 283 22.76 -32.50 -18.59
CA ASP A 283 22.63 -31.55 -19.72
C ASP A 283 22.33 -30.14 -19.20
N TYR A 284 21.69 -30.01 -18.03
CA TYR A 284 21.49 -28.71 -17.40
C TYR A 284 21.50 -28.82 -15.88
N VAL A 285 22.19 -27.89 -15.20
CA VAL A 285 22.18 -27.75 -13.75
C VAL A 285 22.05 -26.26 -13.41
N GLU A 286 21.11 -25.94 -12.54
CA GLU A 286 20.84 -24.57 -12.09
C GLU A 286 20.56 -24.49 -10.60
N LEU A 287 20.79 -23.30 -10.05
CA LEU A 287 20.29 -22.92 -8.73
C LEU A 287 19.43 -21.66 -8.89
N SER A 288 18.16 -21.74 -8.51
CA SER A 288 17.27 -20.59 -8.51
C SER A 288 17.27 -19.88 -7.16
N SER A 289 16.99 -18.58 -7.17
CA SER A 289 16.84 -17.78 -5.97
C SER A 289 15.79 -16.68 -6.21
N ILE A 290 15.25 -16.14 -5.12
CA ILE A 290 14.24 -15.07 -5.17
C ILE A 290 14.88 -13.79 -4.65
N GLU A 291 14.91 -12.75 -5.46
CA GLU A 291 15.30 -11.41 -5.01
C GLU A 291 14.22 -10.84 -4.08
N ILE A 292 14.60 -10.46 -2.85
CA ILE A 292 13.71 -9.69 -1.98
C ILE A 292 13.84 -8.21 -2.29
N ILE A 293 12.76 -7.62 -2.78
CA ILE A 293 12.60 -6.17 -2.84
C ILE A 293 12.30 -5.65 -1.42
N THR A 294 13.21 -4.86 -0.86
CA THR A 294 13.04 -4.25 0.46
C THR A 294 12.25 -2.94 0.38
N ALA A 295 11.75 -2.48 1.53
CA ALA A 295 11.14 -1.16 1.62
C ALA A 295 12.11 -0.01 1.28
N ALA A 296 13.42 -0.22 1.46
CA ALA A 296 14.43 0.74 1.08
C ALA A 296 14.59 0.81 -0.44
N ASP A 297 14.59 -0.34 -1.13
CA ASP A 297 14.65 -0.39 -2.60
C ASP A 297 13.44 0.32 -3.22
N ILE A 298 12.26 0.13 -2.63
CA ILE A 298 11.05 0.85 -3.03
C ILE A 298 11.21 2.36 -2.79
N ALA A 299 11.73 2.76 -1.62
CA ALA A 299 11.92 4.17 -1.29
C ALA A 299 12.93 4.85 -2.24
N ASP A 300 14.03 4.17 -2.57
CA ASP A 300 15.05 4.64 -3.49
C ASP A 300 14.52 4.69 -4.94
N ALA A 301 13.77 3.68 -5.38
CA ALA A 301 13.11 3.69 -6.69
C ALA A 301 12.14 4.89 -6.83
N VAL A 302 11.38 5.19 -5.78
CA VAL A 302 10.51 6.37 -5.71
C VAL A 302 11.33 7.67 -5.69
N ALA A 303 12.42 7.74 -4.91
CA ALA A 303 13.24 8.94 -4.79
C ALA A 303 14.05 9.27 -6.05
N THR A 304 14.45 8.25 -6.82
CA THR A 304 15.24 8.37 -8.06
C THR A 304 14.40 8.75 -9.28
N HIS A 305 13.07 8.66 -9.18
CA HIS A 305 12.13 9.17 -10.18
C HIS A 305 11.33 10.38 -9.62
N PRO A 306 12.00 11.47 -9.20
CA PRO A 306 11.30 12.62 -8.61
C PRO A 306 10.45 13.37 -9.64
N GLU A 307 10.72 13.18 -10.93
CA GLU A 307 10.03 13.81 -12.07
C GLU A 307 8.53 13.39 -12.15
N THR A 308 8.15 12.25 -11.56
CA THR A 308 6.74 11.85 -11.36
C THR A 308 6.21 12.20 -9.97
N ALA A 309 7.07 12.65 -9.06
CA ALA A 309 6.73 13.01 -7.67
C ALA A 309 6.64 14.53 -7.44
N THR A 310 6.99 15.37 -8.41
CA THR A 310 6.70 16.81 -8.33
C THR A 310 5.22 17.06 -8.58
N ILE A 311 4.43 17.02 -7.51
CA ILE A 311 3.14 17.73 -7.46
C ILE A 311 3.47 19.21 -7.64
N THR A 312 3.39 19.67 -8.89
CA THR A 312 3.39 21.09 -9.18
C THR A 312 2.04 21.59 -8.72
N VAL A 313 1.98 22.08 -7.48
CA VAL A 313 0.82 22.84 -6.98
C VAL A 313 0.73 24.09 -7.85
N LEU A 314 -0.08 24.01 -8.91
CA LEU A 314 -0.46 25.15 -9.72
C LEU A 314 -1.35 26.01 -8.83
N ASN A 315 -0.75 26.96 -8.11
CA ASN A 315 -1.47 28.06 -7.49
C ASN A 315 -2.20 28.85 -8.60
N SER A 316 -3.37 28.37 -9.02
CA SER A 316 -4.15 28.93 -10.13
C SER A 316 -4.95 30.18 -9.75
N ARG A 317 -4.72 30.73 -8.55
CA ARG A 317 -5.18 32.08 -8.22
C ARG A 317 -4.12 33.09 -8.63
N ASP A 318 -4.20 33.52 -9.88
CA ASP A 318 -3.69 34.82 -10.29
C ASP A 318 -4.81 35.86 -10.02
N PRO A 319 -4.77 36.64 -8.93
CA PRO A 319 -5.89 37.50 -8.52
C PRO A 319 -6.09 38.76 -9.39
N ASN A 320 -5.40 38.90 -10.53
CA ASN A 320 -5.33 40.16 -11.28
C ASN A 320 -5.67 40.04 -12.77
N VAL A 321 -6.83 39.47 -13.11
CA VAL A 321 -7.44 39.71 -14.43
C VAL A 321 -8.79 40.40 -14.25
N ASN A 322 -8.72 41.69 -13.93
CA ASN A 322 -9.78 42.66 -14.22
C ASN A 322 -9.16 43.76 -15.08
N GLY A 323 -9.38 43.66 -16.39
CA GLY A 323 -9.09 44.66 -17.41
C GLY A 323 -10.10 44.53 -18.53
#